data_AF-A0A2T7DY58-F1
#
_entry.id   AF-A0A2T7DY58-F1
#
_cell.length_a   1.000
_cell.length_b   1.000
_cell.length_c   1.000
_cell.angle_alpha   90.00
_cell.angle_beta   90.00
_cell.angle_gamma   90.00
#
_symmetry.space_group_name_H-M   'P 1'
#
loop_
_entity.id
_entity.type
_entity.pdbx_description
1 polymer ?
#
loop_
_entity_poly.entity_id
_entity_poly.type
_entity_poly.pdbx_seq_one_letter_code
_entity_poly.pdbx_strand_id
1 'polypeptide(L)'
;MKELLSGPIDALIQDSSTVKQILDEVNSQLPVSLQVKLLPAGYLPSFRAKVAEARRRIETRRSQSLLRTIIAEMCQSVNKKKAALDAKVDTSASAQRLHLLERELEDLEAKIRATKQRIQEEKDLIAGSKQEAAVLTAELKADLAELSSLSKQVVPGLDEEDEAVIAEVDRIRLDAIAAINDFLLKTCPR
;
A
#
# COMPACT_ATOMS: atom_id res chain seq x y z
N MET A 1 -74.78 -50.04 -10.18
CA MET A 1 -74.21 -48.67 -10.12
C MET A 1 -72.70 -48.65 -9.92
N LYS A 2 -72.15 -49.29 -8.88
CA LYS A 2 -70.70 -49.37 -8.67
C LYS A 2 -69.96 -49.89 -9.91
N GLU A 3 -70.45 -50.97 -10.51
CA GLU A 3 -69.86 -51.56 -11.73
C GLU A 3 -69.91 -50.61 -12.94
N LEU A 4 -70.99 -49.83 -13.08
CA LEU A 4 -71.12 -48.83 -14.15
C LEU A 4 -70.11 -47.69 -13.98
N LEU A 5 -69.81 -47.29 -12.74
CA LEU A 5 -68.83 -46.24 -12.44
C LEU A 5 -67.38 -46.72 -12.45
N SER A 6 -67.14 -48.04 -12.47
CA SER A 6 -65.81 -48.64 -12.56
C SER A 6 -65.21 -48.56 -13.97
N GLY A 7 -65.99 -48.12 -14.97
CA GLY A 7 -65.53 -47.97 -16.34
C GLY A 7 -64.43 -46.90 -16.49
N PRO A 8 -63.68 -46.92 -17.61
CA PRO A 8 -62.68 -45.90 -17.88
C PRO A 8 -63.33 -44.51 -17.98
N ILE A 9 -62.65 -43.50 -17.44
CA ILE A 9 -63.18 -42.12 -17.41
C ILE A 9 -63.55 -41.61 -18.81
N ASP A 10 -62.83 -42.05 -19.86
CA ASP A 10 -63.11 -41.65 -21.24
C ASP A 10 -64.44 -42.19 -21.77
N ALA A 11 -64.90 -43.35 -21.29
CA ALA A 11 -66.23 -43.85 -21.64
C ALA A 11 -67.33 -43.11 -20.83
N LEU A 12 -67.07 -42.89 -19.53
CA LEU A 12 -68.04 -42.26 -18.62
C LEU A 12 -68.34 -40.79 -18.95
N ILE A 13 -67.36 -40.06 -19.50
CA ILE A 13 -67.58 -38.67 -19.97
C ILE A 13 -68.18 -38.60 -21.38
N GLN A 14 -68.22 -39.71 -22.12
CA GLN A 14 -68.90 -39.79 -23.41
C GLN A 14 -70.38 -40.03 -23.20
N ASP A 15 -70.71 -41.01 -22.37
CA ASP A 15 -72.08 -41.32 -22.01
C ASP A 15 -72.17 -41.82 -20.56
N SER A 16 -72.98 -41.13 -19.75
CA SER A 16 -73.34 -41.53 -18.39
C SER A 16 -74.85 -41.60 -18.20
N SER A 17 -75.62 -41.73 -19.29
CA SER A 17 -77.09 -41.74 -19.28
C SER A 17 -77.65 -42.81 -18.36
N THR A 18 -77.14 -44.04 -18.41
CA THR A 18 -77.55 -45.14 -17.52
C THR A 18 -77.25 -44.85 -16.05
N VAL A 19 -76.12 -44.22 -15.75
CA VAL A 19 -75.78 -43.81 -14.37
C VAL A 19 -76.73 -42.72 -13.89
N LYS A 20 -77.01 -41.74 -14.74
CA LYS A 20 -77.94 -40.64 -14.46
C LYS A 20 -79.36 -41.17 -14.22
N GLN A 21 -79.85 -42.06 -15.07
CA GLN A 21 -81.19 -42.65 -14.95
C GLN A 21 -81.35 -43.40 -13.63
N ILE A 22 -80.41 -44.28 -13.27
CA ILE A 22 -80.49 -45.00 -11.99
C ILE A 22 -80.38 -44.02 -10.83
N LEU A 23 -79.53 -42.99 -10.92
CA LEU A 23 -79.46 -41.96 -9.88
C LEU A 23 -80.80 -41.25 -9.72
N ASP A 24 -81.43 -40.78 -10.79
CA ASP A 24 -82.71 -40.08 -10.75
C ASP A 24 -83.83 -40.96 -10.14
N GLU A 25 -83.80 -42.27 -10.38
CA GLU A 25 -84.74 -43.26 -9.82
C GLU A 25 -84.56 -43.49 -8.31
N VAL A 26 -83.32 -43.58 -7.82
CA VAL A 26 -83.05 -43.88 -6.40
C VAL A 26 -82.76 -42.65 -5.53
N ASN A 27 -82.57 -41.47 -6.11
CA ASN A 27 -82.07 -40.29 -5.40
C ASN A 27 -82.96 -39.88 -4.21
N SER A 28 -84.29 -39.97 -4.36
CA SER A 28 -85.26 -39.60 -3.31
C SER A 28 -85.23 -40.53 -2.09
N GLN A 29 -84.68 -41.73 -2.23
CA GLN A 29 -84.60 -42.75 -1.18
C GLN A 29 -83.27 -42.71 -0.42
N LEU A 30 -82.31 -41.92 -0.88
CA LEU A 30 -80.99 -41.83 -0.28
C LEU A 30 -80.92 -40.70 0.75
N PRO A 31 -80.13 -40.85 1.84
CA PRO A 31 -79.77 -39.73 2.70
C PRO A 31 -79.14 -38.57 1.90
N VAL A 32 -79.48 -37.32 2.26
CA VAL A 32 -79.01 -36.10 1.58
C VAL A 32 -77.48 -36.05 1.44
N SER A 33 -76.75 -36.53 2.44
CA SER A 33 -75.28 -36.61 2.42
C SER A 33 -74.72 -37.51 1.32
N LEU A 34 -75.46 -38.53 0.89
CA LEU A 34 -75.10 -39.40 -0.24
C LEU A 34 -75.56 -38.81 -1.57
N GLN A 35 -76.73 -38.18 -1.62
CA GLN A 35 -77.24 -37.52 -2.83
C GLN A 35 -76.23 -36.48 -3.35
N VAL A 36 -75.71 -35.62 -2.48
CA VAL A 36 -74.74 -34.57 -2.84
C VAL A 36 -73.46 -35.15 -3.43
N LYS A 37 -73.02 -36.32 -2.96
CA LYS A 37 -71.79 -36.97 -3.44
C LYS A 37 -71.99 -37.71 -4.77
N LEU A 38 -73.18 -38.25 -4.99
CA LEU A 38 -73.49 -39.06 -6.17
C LEU A 38 -74.01 -38.22 -7.34
N LEU A 39 -74.61 -37.06 -7.07
CA LEU A 39 -75.15 -36.18 -8.09
C LEU A 39 -74.15 -35.84 -9.21
N PRO A 40 -72.87 -35.48 -8.92
CA PRO A 40 -71.89 -35.21 -9.99
C PRO A 40 -71.65 -36.40 -10.92
N ALA A 41 -71.84 -37.64 -10.45
CA ALA A 41 -71.63 -38.87 -11.23
C ALA A 41 -72.70 -39.06 -12.32
N GLY A 42 -73.89 -38.48 -12.15
CA GLY A 42 -74.92 -38.45 -13.19
C GLY A 42 -74.66 -37.40 -14.29
N TYR A 43 -73.72 -36.48 -14.05
CA TYR A 43 -73.40 -35.37 -14.95
C TYR A 43 -71.95 -35.41 -15.46
N LEU A 44 -71.31 -36.58 -15.48
CA LEU A 44 -69.92 -36.75 -15.96
C LEU A 44 -69.66 -36.18 -17.38
N PRO A 45 -70.61 -36.25 -18.35
CA PRO A 45 -70.43 -35.62 -19.66
C PRO A 45 -70.18 -34.11 -19.62
N SER A 46 -70.65 -33.41 -18.58
CA SER A 46 -70.37 -31.97 -18.41
C SER A 46 -68.88 -31.67 -18.19
N PHE A 47 -68.08 -32.66 -17.77
CA PHE A 47 -66.64 -32.51 -17.54
C PHE A 47 -65.79 -32.81 -18.78
N ARG A 48 -66.39 -33.25 -19.90
CA ARG A 48 -65.66 -33.68 -21.12
C ARG A 48 -64.63 -32.66 -21.60
N ALA A 49 -65.00 -31.39 -21.72
CA ALA A 49 -64.10 -30.33 -22.17
C ALA A 49 -62.92 -30.13 -21.21
N LYS A 50 -63.16 -30.21 -19.89
CA LYS A 50 -62.11 -30.10 -18.87
C LYS A 50 -61.13 -31.27 -18.96
N VAL A 51 -61.63 -32.49 -19.15
CA VAL A 51 -60.78 -33.69 -19.30
C VAL A 51 -59.96 -33.63 -20.60
N ALA A 52 -60.58 -33.24 -21.72
CA ALA A 52 -59.89 -33.09 -23.00
C ALA A 52 -58.74 -32.06 -22.93
N GLU A 53 -59.00 -30.89 -22.34
CA GLU A 53 -57.98 -29.86 -22.16
C GLU A 53 -56.87 -30.30 -21.19
N ALA A 54 -57.21 -31.02 -20.12
CA ALA A 54 -56.22 -31.58 -19.21
C ALA A 54 -55.30 -32.60 -19.92
N ARG A 55 -55.86 -33.49 -20.75
CA ARG A 55 -55.09 -34.44 -21.57
C ARG A 55 -54.19 -33.72 -22.55
N ARG A 56 -54.70 -32.70 -23.25
CA ARG A 56 -53.91 -31.87 -24.18
C ARG A 56 -52.70 -31.24 -23.50
N ARG A 57 -52.88 -30.69 -22.29
CA ARG A 57 -51.78 -30.12 -21.49
C ARG A 57 -50.76 -31.17 -21.07
N ILE A 58 -51.19 -32.38 -20.70
CA ILE A 58 -50.28 -33.47 -20.37
C ILE A 58 -49.41 -33.81 -21.58
N GLU A 59 -50.02 -33.98 -22.75
CA GLU A 59 -49.28 -34.34 -23.97
C GLU A 59 -48.30 -33.24 -24.39
N THR A 60 -48.73 -31.98 -24.31
CA THR A 60 -47.87 -30.82 -24.56
C THR A 60 -46.68 -30.77 -23.60
N ARG A 61 -46.88 -31.07 -22.31
CA ARG A 61 -45.77 -31.11 -21.34
C ARG A 61 -44.81 -32.28 -21.61
N ARG A 62 -45.34 -33.42 -22.05
CA ARG A 62 -44.53 -34.59 -22.43
C ARG A 62 -43.65 -34.28 -23.63
N SER A 63 -44.15 -33.57 -24.63
CA SER A 63 -43.35 -33.15 -25.80
C SER A 63 -42.31 -32.07 -25.49
N GLN A 64 -42.45 -31.35 -24.36
CA GLN A 64 -41.53 -30.30 -23.92
C GLN A 64 -40.37 -30.80 -23.04
N SER A 65 -40.20 -32.11 -22.88
CA SER A 65 -39.15 -32.68 -22.01
C SER A 65 -37.75 -32.20 -22.38
N LEU A 66 -37.39 -32.28 -23.67
CA LEU A 66 -36.10 -31.84 -24.19
C LEU A 66 -35.87 -30.33 -23.96
N LEU A 67 -36.88 -29.50 -24.26
CA LEU A 67 -36.79 -28.05 -24.05
C LEU A 67 -36.55 -27.71 -22.57
N ARG A 68 -37.21 -28.42 -21.65
CA ARG A 68 -37.01 -28.23 -20.20
C ARG A 68 -35.59 -28.61 -19.77
N THR A 69 -35.05 -29.69 -20.31
CA THR A 69 -33.66 -30.09 -20.05
C THR A 69 -32.68 -29.04 -20.56
N ILE A 70 -32.84 -28.57 -21.79
CA ILE A 70 -31.99 -27.51 -22.37
C ILE A 70 -32.05 -26.23 -21.52
N ILE A 71 -33.24 -25.79 -21.11
CA ILE A 71 -33.38 -24.61 -20.24
C ILE A 71 -32.65 -24.82 -18.91
N ALA A 72 -32.77 -26.00 -18.28
CA ALA A 72 -32.09 -26.29 -17.03
C ALA A 72 -30.56 -26.27 -17.19
N GLU A 73 -30.03 -26.85 -18.25
CA GLU A 73 -28.59 -26.83 -18.58
C GLU A 73 -28.10 -25.40 -18.83
N MET A 74 -28.86 -24.60 -19.58
CA MET A 74 -28.54 -23.19 -19.82
C MET A 74 -28.53 -22.39 -18.51
N CYS A 75 -29.52 -22.57 -17.64
CA CYS A 75 -29.57 -21.93 -16.33
C CYS A 75 -28.34 -22.29 -15.48
N GLN A 76 -27.94 -23.57 -15.46
CA GLN A 76 -26.74 -24.01 -14.75
C GLN A 76 -25.47 -23.36 -15.33
N SER A 77 -25.36 -23.31 -16.66
CA SER A 77 -24.23 -22.69 -17.36
C SER A 77 -24.13 -21.19 -17.05
N VAL A 78 -25.25 -20.47 -17.10
CA VAL A 78 -25.33 -19.04 -16.76
C VAL A 78 -24.96 -18.81 -15.30
N ASN A 79 -25.47 -19.62 -14.37
CA ASN A 79 -25.13 -19.48 -12.95
C ASN A 79 -23.63 -19.72 -12.69
N LYS A 80 -23.01 -20.71 -13.36
CA LYS A 80 -21.56 -20.93 -13.29
C LYS A 80 -20.76 -19.73 -13.82
N LYS A 81 -21.16 -19.18 -14.97
CA LYS A 81 -20.54 -17.98 -15.56
C LYS A 81 -20.69 -16.77 -14.66
N LYS A 82 -21.86 -16.58 -14.04
CA LYS A 82 -22.11 -15.52 -13.06
C LYS A 82 -21.18 -15.66 -11.86
N ALA A 83 -21.10 -16.83 -11.25
CA ALA A 83 -20.21 -17.05 -10.10
C ALA A 83 -18.73 -16.79 -10.45
N ALA A 84 -18.29 -17.21 -11.64
CA ALA A 84 -16.94 -16.92 -12.12
C ALA A 84 -16.70 -15.43 -12.37
N LEU A 85 -17.71 -14.70 -12.85
CA LEU A 85 -17.65 -13.26 -13.01
C LEU A 85 -17.59 -12.55 -11.66
N ASP A 86 -18.47 -12.92 -10.73
CA ASP A 86 -18.50 -12.36 -9.37
C ASP A 86 -17.14 -12.53 -8.67
N ALA A 87 -16.53 -13.72 -8.79
CA ALA A 87 -15.18 -13.97 -8.26
C ALA A 87 -14.07 -13.16 -8.95
N LYS A 88 -14.21 -12.79 -10.23
CA LYS A 88 -13.25 -11.94 -10.94
C LYS A 88 -13.44 -10.45 -10.67
N VAL A 89 -14.68 -10.03 -10.43
CA VAL A 89 -15.04 -8.65 -10.08
C VAL A 89 -14.68 -8.34 -8.64
N ASP A 90 -14.56 -9.35 -7.78
CA ASP A 90 -13.99 -9.19 -6.45
C ASP A 90 -12.50 -8.83 -6.53
N THR A 91 -12.23 -7.53 -6.65
CA THR A 91 -10.89 -6.95 -6.66
C THR A 91 -10.45 -6.48 -5.28
N SER A 92 -11.15 -6.86 -4.21
CA SER A 92 -10.90 -6.37 -2.84
C SER A 92 -9.46 -6.58 -2.39
N ALA A 93 -8.91 -7.79 -2.62
CA ALA A 93 -7.52 -8.11 -2.30
C ALA A 93 -6.51 -7.28 -3.10
N SER A 94 -6.76 -7.10 -4.41
CA SER A 94 -5.91 -6.27 -5.27
C SER A 94 -5.95 -4.80 -4.88
N ALA A 95 -7.14 -4.27 -4.51
CA ALA A 95 -7.31 -2.91 -4.04
C ALA A 95 -6.59 -2.66 -2.70
N GLN A 96 -6.66 -3.62 -1.76
CA GLN A 96 -5.90 -3.55 -0.51
C GLN A 96 -4.39 -3.53 -0.78
N ARG A 97 -3.91 -4.38 -1.69
CA ARG A 97 -2.48 -4.41 -2.07
C ARG A 97 -2.06 -3.10 -2.74
N LEU A 98 -2.91 -2.52 -3.59
CA LEU A 98 -2.65 -1.22 -4.20
C LEU A 98 -2.49 -0.12 -3.15
N HIS A 99 -3.40 -0.03 -2.18
CA HIS A 99 -3.31 0.95 -1.10
C HIS A 99 -2.04 0.79 -0.23
N LEU A 100 -1.58 -0.45 -0.01
CA LEU A 100 -0.30 -0.67 0.68
C LEU A 100 0.89 -0.14 -0.13
N LEU A 101 0.90 -0.37 -1.44
CA LEU A 101 1.95 0.14 -2.34
C LEU A 101 1.92 1.67 -2.45
N GLU A 102 0.74 2.28 -2.50
CA GLU A 102 0.58 3.74 -2.49
C GLU A 102 1.16 4.36 -1.22
N ARG A 103 0.89 3.76 -0.05
CA ARG A 103 1.46 4.21 1.23
C ARG A 103 2.98 4.03 1.28
N GLU A 104 3.48 2.89 0.79
CA GLU A 104 4.93 2.65 0.72
C GLU A 104 5.62 3.67 -0.19
N LEU A 105 4.99 4.04 -1.30
CA LEU A 105 5.48 5.09 -2.19
C LEU A 105 5.57 6.44 -1.48
N GLU A 106 4.51 6.86 -0.78
CA GLU A 106 4.50 8.13 -0.02
C GLU A 106 5.63 8.16 1.04
N ASP A 107 5.82 7.06 1.77
CA ASP A 107 6.88 6.93 2.78
C ASP A 107 8.29 7.01 2.14
N LEU A 108 8.49 6.36 1.00
CA LEU A 108 9.76 6.41 0.27
C LEU A 108 10.04 7.82 -0.27
N GLU A 109 9.03 8.51 -0.80
CA GLU A 109 9.17 9.89 -1.26
C GLU A 109 9.51 10.84 -0.10
N ALA A 110 8.91 10.65 1.07
CA ALA A 110 9.25 11.40 2.28
C ALA A 110 10.72 11.19 2.69
N LYS A 111 11.19 9.94 2.66
CA LYS A 111 12.60 9.60 2.94
C LYS A 111 13.55 10.22 1.91
N ILE A 112 13.17 10.25 0.64
CA ILE A 112 13.95 10.90 -0.42
C ILE A 112 14.07 12.40 -0.13
N ARG A 113 12.96 13.08 0.21
CA ARG A 113 12.98 14.51 0.56
C ARG A 113 13.89 14.79 1.76
N ALA A 114 13.75 14.03 2.84
CA ALA A 114 14.57 14.17 4.03
C ALA A 114 16.06 13.94 3.74
N THR A 115 16.39 12.93 2.94
CA THR A 115 17.78 12.63 2.56
C THR A 115 18.38 13.73 1.69
N LYS A 116 17.61 14.27 0.74
CA LYS A 116 18.04 15.41 -0.09
C LYS A 116 18.35 16.65 0.76
N GLN A 117 17.51 16.93 1.76
CA GLN A 117 17.75 18.03 2.69
C GLN A 117 19.06 17.83 3.47
N ARG A 118 19.27 16.65 4.05
CA ARG A 118 20.52 16.32 4.76
C ARG A 118 21.76 16.45 3.88
N ILE A 119 21.68 16.02 2.61
CA ILE A 119 22.77 16.18 1.65
C ILE A 119 23.08 17.67 1.43
N GLN A 120 22.06 18.52 1.37
CA GLN A 120 22.26 19.96 1.20
C GLN A 120 22.90 20.60 2.43
N GLU A 121 22.40 20.27 3.63
CA GLU A 121 22.98 20.72 4.91
C GLU A 121 24.46 20.35 5.02
N GLU A 122 24.83 19.11 4.69
CA GLU A 122 26.22 18.65 4.68
C GLU A 122 27.08 19.40 3.64
N LYS A 123 26.54 19.69 2.45
CA LYS A 123 27.25 20.50 1.45
C LYS A 123 27.55 21.90 1.97
N ASP A 124 26.58 22.52 2.64
CA ASP A 124 26.70 23.86 3.18
C ASP A 124 27.73 23.89 4.32
N LEU A 125 27.73 22.87 5.20
CA LEU A 125 28.76 22.68 6.23
C LEU A 125 30.16 22.53 5.63
N ILE A 126 30.32 21.68 4.62
CA ILE A 126 31.62 21.50 3.94
C ILE A 126 32.09 22.81 3.30
N ALA A 127 31.18 23.56 2.66
CA ALA A 127 31.53 24.85 2.08
C ALA A 127 31.98 25.86 3.15
N GLY A 128 31.27 25.92 4.28
CA GLY A 128 31.63 26.73 5.44
C GLY A 128 33.02 26.39 5.99
N SER A 129 33.27 25.12 6.30
CA SER A 129 34.58 24.69 6.81
C SER A 129 35.73 24.93 5.82
N LYS A 130 35.48 24.80 4.50
CA LYS A 130 36.50 25.14 3.49
C LYS A 130 36.84 26.63 3.50
N GLN A 131 35.83 27.48 3.66
CA GLN A 131 36.03 28.92 3.74
C GLN A 131 36.81 29.29 5.01
N GLU A 132 36.43 28.74 6.16
CA GLU A 132 37.14 28.95 7.43
C GLU A 132 38.60 28.48 7.35
N ALA A 133 38.84 27.29 6.79
CA ALA A 133 40.19 26.76 6.60
C ALA A 133 41.04 27.67 5.70
N ALA A 134 40.44 28.28 4.66
CA ALA A 134 41.14 29.23 3.80
C ALA A 134 41.52 30.52 4.53
N VAL A 135 40.62 31.03 5.39
CA VAL A 135 40.88 32.21 6.24
C VAL A 135 42.02 31.92 7.22
N LEU A 136 41.92 30.83 8.00
CA LEU A 136 42.96 30.45 8.95
C LEU A 136 44.32 30.19 8.28
N THR A 137 44.30 29.62 7.07
CA THR A 137 45.54 29.43 6.30
C THR A 137 46.17 30.75 5.88
N ALA A 138 45.36 31.76 5.55
CA ALA A 138 45.85 33.09 5.20
C ALA A 138 46.42 33.81 6.42
N GLU A 139 45.75 33.73 7.57
CA GLU A 139 46.22 34.27 8.86
C GLU A 139 47.55 33.63 9.27
N LEU A 140 47.65 32.29 9.27
CA LEU A 140 48.89 31.58 9.60
C LEU A 140 50.06 31.97 8.69
N LYS A 141 49.80 32.22 7.39
CA LYS A 141 50.84 32.70 6.46
C LYS A 141 51.30 34.11 6.81
N ALA A 142 50.38 34.98 7.21
CA ALA A 142 50.71 36.34 7.64
C ALA A 142 51.54 36.32 8.93
N ASP A 143 51.09 35.56 9.93
CA ASP A 143 51.79 35.40 11.22
C ASP A 143 53.20 34.82 11.03
N LEU A 144 53.34 33.80 10.16
CA LEU A 144 54.65 33.21 9.86
C LEU A 144 55.58 34.21 9.15
N ALA A 145 55.05 35.04 8.26
CA ALA A 145 55.82 36.08 7.59
C ALA A 145 56.29 37.16 8.58
N GLU A 146 55.41 37.57 9.50
CA GLU A 146 55.74 38.51 10.59
C GLU A 146 56.80 37.92 11.51
N LEU A 147 56.61 36.68 11.98
CA LEU A 147 57.58 35.98 12.84
C LEU A 147 58.94 35.87 12.15
N SER A 148 58.97 35.53 10.85
CA SER A 148 60.21 35.49 10.08
C SER A 148 60.91 36.87 10.02
N SER A 149 60.14 37.95 9.89
CA SER A 149 60.67 39.32 9.90
C SER A 149 61.21 39.73 11.28
N LEU A 150 60.54 39.35 12.36
CA LEU A 150 60.98 39.61 13.73
C LEU A 150 62.24 38.79 14.08
N SER A 151 62.25 37.50 13.70
CA SER A 151 63.40 36.61 13.86
C SER A 151 64.68 37.17 13.24
N LYS A 152 64.61 37.81 12.07
CA LYS A 152 65.76 38.44 11.40
C LYS A 152 66.33 39.65 12.14
N GLN A 153 65.56 40.25 13.06
CA GLN A 153 66.00 41.38 13.87
C GLN A 153 66.71 40.95 15.16
N VAL A 154 66.65 39.67 15.51
CA VAL A 154 67.32 39.13 16.69
C VAL A 154 68.82 39.03 16.41
N VAL A 155 69.63 39.76 17.18
CA VAL A 155 71.09 39.64 17.17
C VAL A 155 71.47 38.46 18.06
N PRO A 156 72.22 37.47 17.55
CA PRO A 156 72.68 36.36 18.37
C PRO A 156 73.88 36.79 19.22
N GLY A 157 73.92 36.32 20.46
CA GLY A 157 74.97 36.64 21.42
C GLY A 157 74.40 36.63 22.84
N LEU A 158 75.29 36.50 23.82
CA LEU A 158 74.96 36.76 25.22
C LEU A 158 75.58 38.10 25.59
N ASP A 159 74.82 38.95 26.26
CA ASP A 159 75.29 40.28 26.65
C ASP A 159 76.57 40.16 27.51
N GLU A 160 76.72 39.08 28.28
CA GLU A 160 77.90 38.81 29.10
C GLU A 160 79.18 38.61 28.28
N GLU A 161 79.10 38.01 27.09
CA GLU A 161 80.25 37.82 26.20
C GLU A 161 80.71 39.16 25.64
N ASP A 162 79.78 39.98 25.17
CA ASP A 162 80.06 41.32 24.64
C ASP A 162 80.55 42.27 25.75
N GLU A 163 79.97 42.19 26.96
CA GLU A 163 80.44 42.93 28.13
C GLU A 163 81.88 42.57 28.52
N ALA A 164 82.24 41.28 28.44
CA ALA A 164 83.61 40.84 28.73
C ALA A 164 84.62 41.42 27.73
N VAL A 165 84.26 41.50 26.44
CA VAL A 165 85.09 42.15 25.41
C VAL A 165 85.25 43.64 25.72
N ILE A 166 84.18 44.34 26.09
CA ILE A 166 84.24 45.77 26.48
C ILE A 166 85.15 45.96 27.70
N ALA A 167 84.98 45.14 28.74
CA ALA A 167 85.77 45.21 29.96
C ALA A 167 87.26 44.93 29.70
N GLU A 168 87.58 44.00 28.79
CA GLU A 168 88.94 43.72 28.37
C GLU A 168 89.59 44.94 27.70
N VAL A 169 88.90 45.58 26.74
CA VAL A 169 89.39 46.78 26.06
C VAL A 169 89.54 47.95 27.04
N ASP A 170 88.60 48.11 27.98
CA ASP A 170 88.68 49.17 28.99
C ASP A 170 89.88 48.99 29.92
N ARG A 171 90.17 47.75 30.31
CA ARG A 171 91.38 47.42 31.08
C ARG A 171 92.65 47.78 30.31
N ILE A 172 92.74 47.46 29.00
CA ILE A 172 93.88 47.87 28.15
C ILE A 172 94.04 49.41 28.13
N ARG A 173 92.92 50.14 28.00
CA ARG A 173 92.91 51.61 28.04
C ARG A 173 93.43 52.14 29.38
N LEU A 174 92.97 51.58 30.50
CA LEU A 174 93.40 51.97 31.85
C LEU A 174 94.89 51.69 32.06
N ASP A 175 95.39 50.54 31.62
CA ASP A 175 96.81 50.18 31.70
C ASP A 175 97.69 51.14 30.88
N ALA A 176 97.27 51.52 29.68
CA ALA A 176 97.98 52.50 28.85
C ALA A 176 98.02 53.90 29.51
N ILE A 177 96.89 54.34 30.08
CA ILE A 177 96.83 55.61 30.84
C ILE A 177 97.77 55.55 32.05
N ALA A 178 97.76 54.43 32.79
CA ALA A 178 98.64 54.22 33.93
C ALA A 178 100.12 54.32 33.50
N ALA A 179 100.51 53.64 32.41
CA ALA A 179 101.87 53.67 31.88
C ALA A 179 102.32 55.09 31.44
N ILE A 180 101.44 55.86 30.80
CA ILE A 180 101.73 57.26 30.42
C ILE A 180 101.93 58.13 31.67
N ASN A 181 101.04 58.01 32.66
CA ASN A 181 101.15 58.75 33.92
C ASN A 181 102.45 58.40 34.65
N ASP A 182 102.84 57.12 34.67
CA ASP A 182 104.09 56.64 35.24
C ASP A 182 105.32 57.23 34.54
N PHE A 183 105.27 57.33 33.21
CA PHE A 183 106.33 57.97 32.41
C PHE A 183 106.45 59.47 32.73
N LEU A 184 105.32 60.18 32.82
CA LEU A 184 105.28 61.60 33.17
C LEU A 184 105.81 61.88 34.58
N LEU A 185 105.56 60.97 35.54
CA LEU A 185 106.08 61.06 36.90
C LEU A 185 107.58 60.71 37.00
N LYS A 186 108.11 59.87 36.09
CA LYS A 186 109.54 59.47 36.05
C LYS A 186 110.44 60.42 35.25
N THR A 187 109.90 61.20 34.30
CA THR A 187 110.67 62.09 33.40
C THR A 187 110.60 63.57 33.72
N CYS A 188 109.78 63.97 34.70
CA CYS A 188 109.84 65.31 35.32
C CYS A 188 110.12 65.20 36.82
N PRO A 189 111.39 65.12 37.25
CA PRO A 189 111.69 65.45 38.64
C PRO A 189 111.41 66.95 38.84
N ARG A 190 110.63 67.26 39.88
CA ARG A 190 110.70 68.59 40.50
C ARG A 190 112.09 68.82 41.08
#